data_AF-V4UTU2-F1
#
_entry.id   AF-V4UTU2-F1
#
_cell.length_a   1.000
_cell.length_b   1.000
_cell.length_c   1.000
_cell.angle_alpha   90.00
_cell.angle_beta   90.00
_cell.angle_gamma   90.00
#
_symmetry.space_group_name_H-M   'P 1'
#
loop_
_entity.id
_entity.type
_entity.pdbx_description
1 polymer ?
#
loop_
_entity_poly.entity_id
_entity_poly.type
_entity_poly.pdbx_seq_one_letter_code
_entity_poly.pdbx_strand_id
1 'polypeptide(L)'
;EIKCSDVTRTLIRERLVEALSKVGGEVEEMEKKEQVRACDPVEVAVAVESMLFKNMGPSRGTKAAVQYRAILFNVKDPKNPDFRRKLLLGEVKPETLVTMLSEEMAGDERQRQTNQIREAAFAKIPDHSATVDQKSAATLECDDQ
;
A
#
# COMPACT_ATOMS: atom_id res chain seq x y z
N GLU A 1 30.27 7.31 -4.85
CA GLU A 1 29.06 8.11 -4.57
C GLU A 1 28.34 7.53 -3.35
N ILE A 2 28.44 8.13 -2.15
CA ILE A 2 27.88 7.52 -0.92
C ILE A 2 26.85 8.43 -0.21
N LYS A 3 26.87 9.75 -0.46
CA LYS A 3 26.13 10.71 0.37
C LYS A 3 24.61 10.75 0.15
N CYS A 4 24.15 10.54 -1.08
CA CYS A 4 22.71 10.69 -1.42
C CYS A 4 21.87 9.45 -1.07
N SER A 5 22.48 8.28 -0.83
CA SER A 5 21.74 7.09 -0.40
C SER A 5 21.40 7.16 1.08
N ASP A 6 22.37 7.57 1.91
CA ASP A 6 22.19 7.56 3.36
C ASP A 6 21.14 8.57 3.82
N VAL A 7 21.13 9.78 3.26
CA VAL A 7 20.15 10.82 3.63
C VAL A 7 18.71 10.36 3.40
N THR A 8 18.44 9.65 2.29
CA THR A 8 17.10 9.13 2.01
C THR A 8 16.71 8.00 2.98
N ARG A 9 17.64 7.10 3.30
CA ARG A 9 17.42 6.03 4.28
C ARG A 9 17.14 6.60 5.67
N THR A 10 17.90 7.60 6.09
CA THR A 10 17.68 8.34 7.34
C THR A 10 16.29 8.96 7.37
N LEU A 11 15.89 9.67 6.31
CA LEU A 11 14.56 10.28 6.23
C LEU A 11 13.44 9.23 6.34
N ILE A 12 13.58 8.07 5.68
CA ILE A 12 12.60 6.99 5.79
C ILE A 12 12.49 6.50 7.23
N ARG A 13 13.62 6.26 7.91
CA ARG A 13 13.64 5.85 9.33
C ARG A 13 12.98 6.91 10.21
N GLU A 14 13.30 8.18 10.03
CA GLU A 14 12.67 9.28 10.79
C GLU A 14 11.14 9.27 10.64
N ARG A 15 10.63 9.07 9.42
CA ARG A 15 9.17 8.99 9.19
C ARG A 15 8.53 7.75 9.82
N LEU A 16 9.24 6.62 9.84
CA LEU A 16 8.76 5.42 10.52
C LEU A 16 8.74 5.64 12.04
N VAL A 17 9.80 6.19 12.62
CA VAL A 17 9.86 6.52 14.07
C VAL A 17 8.76 7.51 14.46
N GLU A 18 8.59 8.59 13.69
CA GLU A 18 7.55 9.60 13.91
C GLU A 18 6.16 8.96 14.03
N ALA A 19 5.88 7.96 13.21
CA ALA A 19 4.62 7.25 13.21
C ALA A 19 4.54 6.23 14.36
N LEU A 20 5.52 5.36 14.51
CA LEU A 20 5.55 4.28 15.50
C LEU A 20 5.53 4.80 16.95
N SER A 21 6.13 5.96 17.22
CA SER A 21 6.10 6.59 18.55
C SER A 21 4.70 7.00 19.00
N LYS A 22 3.72 7.10 18.10
CA LYS A 22 2.33 7.43 18.45
C LYS A 22 1.58 6.25 19.05
N VAL A 23 2.02 5.01 18.80
CA VAL A 23 1.31 3.79 19.20
C VAL A 23 1.08 3.74 20.72
N GLY A 24 2.03 4.25 21.52
CA GLY A 24 1.90 4.28 22.98
C GLY A 24 0.69 5.08 23.49
N GLY A 25 0.22 6.07 22.73
CA GLY A 25 -0.98 6.86 23.04
C GLY A 25 -2.25 6.39 22.33
N GLU A 26 -2.15 5.41 21.43
CA GLU A 26 -3.27 4.91 20.61
C GLU A 26 -3.85 3.58 21.12
N VAL A 27 -3.11 2.89 21.99
CA VAL A 27 -3.53 1.62 22.59
C VAL A 27 -4.18 1.91 23.93
N GLU A 28 -5.43 1.49 24.14
CA GLU A 28 -6.12 1.62 25.43
C GLU A 28 -6.00 0.38 26.32
N GLU A 29 -5.85 -0.80 25.71
CA GLU A 29 -5.72 -2.08 26.42
C GLU A 29 -4.42 -2.14 27.24
N MET A 30 -4.55 -2.35 28.55
CA MET A 30 -3.41 -2.40 29.50
C MET A 30 -2.36 -3.46 29.11
N GLU A 31 -2.78 -4.65 28.68
CA GLU A 31 -1.87 -5.73 28.28
C GLU A 31 -1.03 -5.35 27.05
N LYS A 32 -1.66 -4.73 26.04
CA LYS A 32 -0.96 -4.25 24.84
C LYS A 32 -0.10 -3.02 25.14
N LYS A 33 -0.46 -2.18 26.11
CA LYS A 33 0.36 -1.01 26.52
C LYS A 33 1.73 -1.45 27.03
N GLU A 34 1.81 -2.53 27.80
CA GLU A 34 3.09 -3.03 28.30
C GLU A 34 3.98 -3.54 27.16
N GLN A 35 3.40 -4.30 26.22
CA GLN A 35 4.12 -4.78 25.04
C GLN A 35 4.63 -3.61 24.18
N VAL A 36 3.79 -2.60 23.92
CA VAL A 36 4.17 -1.41 23.16
C VAL A 36 5.29 -0.63 23.85
N ARG A 37 5.27 -0.54 25.19
CA ARG A 37 6.33 0.12 25.97
C ARG A 37 7.64 -0.65 25.96
N ALA A 38 7.61 -1.97 25.79
CA ALA A 38 8.79 -2.81 25.69
C ALA A 38 9.46 -2.73 24.29
N CYS A 39 8.76 -2.23 23.27
CA CYS A 39 9.31 -2.04 21.94
C CYS A 39 10.05 -0.70 21.83
N ASP A 40 11.19 -0.68 21.14
CA ASP A 40 11.85 0.55 20.68
C ASP A 40 11.42 0.90 19.24
N PRO A 41 10.65 1.99 19.03
CA PRO A 41 10.29 2.46 17.70
C PRO A 41 11.48 2.70 16.77
N VAL A 42 12.65 3.08 17.31
CA VAL A 42 13.87 3.34 16.54
C VAL A 42 14.44 2.04 15.98
N GLU A 43 14.57 1.01 16.81
CA GLU A 43 15.05 -0.31 16.37
C GLU A 43 14.13 -0.91 15.31
N VAL A 44 12.81 -0.83 15.52
CA VAL A 44 11.83 -1.34 14.55
C VAL A 44 11.92 -0.56 13.22
N ALA A 45 12.04 0.76 13.25
CA ALA A 45 12.21 1.56 12.05
C ALA A 45 13.50 1.22 11.28
N VAL A 46 14.62 0.99 11.98
CA VAL A 46 15.88 0.56 11.39
C VAL A 46 15.74 -0.82 10.75
N ALA A 47 15.09 -1.77 11.43
CA ALA A 47 14.87 -3.13 10.94
C ALA A 47 14.00 -3.14 9.67
N VAL A 48 12.87 -2.41 9.70
CA VAL A 48 11.96 -2.28 8.54
C VAL A 48 12.69 -1.65 7.36
N GLU A 49 13.35 -0.52 7.55
CA GLU A 49 14.06 0.16 6.47
C GLU A 49 15.18 -0.70 5.89
N SER A 50 15.95 -1.38 6.74
CA SER A 50 17.04 -2.26 6.30
C SER A 50 16.52 -3.43 5.49
N MET A 51 15.39 -4.02 5.88
CA MET A 51 14.75 -5.09 5.11
C MET A 51 14.27 -4.61 3.75
N LEU A 52 13.61 -3.45 3.70
CA LEU A 52 13.16 -2.85 2.43
C LEU A 52 14.34 -2.58 1.50
N PHE A 53 15.44 -2.04 2.04
CA PHE A 53 16.64 -1.75 1.25
C PHE A 53 17.30 -3.03 0.74
N LYS A 54 17.37 -4.07 1.58
CA LYS A 54 17.93 -5.37 1.19
C LYS A 54 17.13 -6.04 0.06
N ASN A 55 15.80 -5.96 0.11
CA ASN A 55 14.93 -6.66 -0.84
C ASN A 55 14.64 -5.85 -2.11
N MET A 56 14.54 -4.51 -2.02
CA MET A 56 14.16 -3.65 -3.15
C MET A 56 15.28 -2.74 -3.65
N GLY A 57 16.37 -2.61 -2.89
CA GLY A 57 17.43 -1.66 -3.17
C GLY A 57 17.07 -0.21 -2.83
N PRO A 58 17.82 0.76 -3.37
CA PRO A 58 17.57 2.18 -3.11
C PRO A 58 16.18 2.62 -3.56
N SER A 59 15.55 3.52 -2.79
CA SER A 59 14.22 4.09 -3.07
C SER A 59 14.13 5.01 -4.30
N ARG A 60 15.08 4.89 -5.24
CA ARG A 60 15.18 5.69 -6.48
C ARG A 60 14.62 4.95 -7.71
N GLY A 61 14.50 3.62 -7.66
CA GLY A 61 13.89 2.84 -8.75
C GLY A 61 12.37 2.98 -8.77
N THR A 62 11.74 2.88 -9.95
CA THR A 62 10.28 3.05 -10.12
C THR A 62 9.45 2.12 -9.24
N LYS A 63 9.79 0.82 -9.17
CA LYS A 63 9.07 -0.15 -8.34
C LYS A 63 9.32 0.03 -6.84
N ALA A 64 10.59 0.17 -6.45
CA ALA A 64 10.97 0.35 -5.05
C ALA A 64 10.38 1.64 -4.46
N ALA A 65 10.47 2.76 -5.18
CA ALA A 65 9.95 4.05 -4.73
C ALA A 65 8.44 4.02 -4.48
N VAL A 66 7.67 3.32 -5.33
CA VAL A 66 6.22 3.15 -5.14
C VAL A 66 5.94 2.40 -3.83
N GLN A 67 6.67 1.31 -3.56
CA GLN A 67 6.47 0.55 -2.33
C GLN A 67 6.87 1.31 -1.07
N TYR A 68 8.03 1.98 -1.07
CA TYR A 68 8.43 2.84 0.05
C TYR A 68 7.36 3.91 0.37
N ARG A 69 6.79 4.53 -0.67
CA ARG A 69 5.71 5.51 -0.50
C ARG A 69 4.43 4.87 0.05
N ALA A 70 4.05 3.70 -0.45
CA ALA A 70 2.87 2.97 0.00
C ALA A 70 2.97 2.59 1.48
N ILE A 71 4.11 2.07 1.92
CA ILE A 71 4.36 1.71 3.31
C ILE A 71 4.29 2.96 4.19
N LEU A 72 5.03 4.02 3.84
CA LEU A 72 5.03 5.26 4.61
C LEU A 72 3.63 5.88 4.69
N PHE A 73 2.86 5.85 3.61
CA PHE A 73 1.50 6.36 3.58
C PHE A 73 0.57 5.59 4.53
N ASN A 74 0.65 4.25 4.52
CA ASN A 74 -0.19 3.42 5.38
C ASN A 74 0.23 3.47 6.85
N VAL A 75 1.53 3.44 7.14
CA VAL A 75 2.06 3.60 8.52
C VAL A 75 1.68 4.98 9.09
N LYS A 76 1.71 6.03 8.28
CA LYS A 76 1.35 7.39 8.72
C LYS A 76 -0.15 7.68 8.71
N ASP A 77 -1.01 6.77 8.25
CA ASP A 77 -2.45 7.03 8.17
C ASP A 77 -3.03 7.16 9.60
N PRO A 78 -3.54 8.35 9.98
CA PRO A 78 -4.17 8.53 11.29
C PRO A 78 -5.41 7.64 11.47
N LYS A 79 -6.06 7.23 10.37
CA LYS A 79 -7.21 6.33 10.39
C LYS A 79 -6.85 4.85 10.51
N ASN A 80 -5.55 4.51 10.56
CA ASN A 80 -5.08 3.14 10.69
C ASN A 80 -4.05 2.98 11.84
N PRO A 81 -4.45 3.23 13.10
CA PRO A 81 -3.57 3.02 14.25
C PRO A 81 -3.21 1.54 14.44
N ASP A 82 -4.11 0.62 14.05
CA ASP A 82 -3.87 -0.81 14.18
C ASP A 82 -2.71 -1.29 13.31
N PHE A 83 -2.57 -0.82 12.08
CA PHE A 83 -1.44 -1.21 11.24
C PHE A 83 -0.10 -0.77 11.84
N ARG A 84 -0.02 0.45 12.39
CA ARG A 84 1.16 0.89 13.14
C ARG A 84 1.45 0.00 14.33
N ARG A 85 0.44 -0.30 15.14
CA ARG A 85 0.59 -1.15 16.33
C ARG A 85 1.10 -2.54 15.95
N LYS A 86 0.48 -3.17 14.94
CA LYS A 86 0.89 -4.47 14.42
C LYS A 86 2.32 -4.47 13.90
N LEU A 87 2.74 -3.38 13.25
CA LEU A 87 4.11 -3.22 12.78
C LEU A 87 5.10 -3.07 13.94
N LEU A 88 4.75 -2.26 14.95
CA LEU A 88 5.60 -2.05 16.13
C LEU A 88 5.79 -3.33 16.94
N LEU A 89 4.72 -4.09 17.14
CA LEU A 89 4.72 -5.35 17.88
C LEU A 89 5.30 -6.54 17.07
N GLY A 90 5.66 -6.33 15.80
CA GLY A 90 6.19 -7.38 14.93
C GLY A 90 5.15 -8.40 14.47
N GLU A 91 3.85 -8.14 14.66
CA GLU A 91 2.76 -8.94 14.10
C GLU A 91 2.77 -8.89 12.56
N VAL A 92 3.16 -7.74 11.99
CA VAL A 92 3.46 -7.59 10.56
C VAL A 92 4.97 -7.68 10.36
N LYS A 93 5.41 -8.74 9.71
CA LYS A 93 6.82 -8.96 9.46
C LYS A 93 7.35 -8.04 8.34
N PRO A 94 8.60 -7.55 8.44
CA PRO A 94 9.24 -6.73 7.41
C PRO A 94 9.34 -7.42 6.04
N GLU A 95 9.44 -8.75 6.00
CA GLU A 95 9.45 -9.53 4.75
C GLU A 95 8.10 -9.47 4.04
N THR A 96 7.00 -9.52 4.80
CA THR A 96 5.65 -9.43 4.26
C THR A 96 5.36 -8.04 3.73
N LEU A 97 5.88 -6.98 4.36
CA LEU A 97 5.76 -5.59 3.88
C LEU A 97 6.29 -5.39 2.46
N VAL A 98 7.26 -6.20 2.02
CA VAL A 98 7.86 -6.09 0.69
C VAL A 98 6.91 -6.55 -0.39
N THR A 99 6.08 -7.55 -0.08
CA THR A 99 5.15 -8.18 -1.03
C THR A 99 3.70 -7.74 -0.82
N MET A 100 3.38 -7.13 0.33
CA MET A 100 2.02 -6.71 0.67
C MET A 100 1.57 -5.57 -0.25
N LEU A 101 0.34 -5.67 -0.74
CA LEU A 101 -0.28 -4.65 -1.56
C LEU A 101 -0.70 -3.46 -0.69
N SER A 102 -0.68 -2.25 -1.25
CA SER A 102 -1.16 -1.02 -0.56
C SER A 102 -2.57 -1.15 0.01
N GLU A 103 -3.39 -2.02 -0.60
CA GLU A 103 -4.77 -2.32 -0.24
C GLU A 103 -4.87 -3.25 0.96
N GLU A 104 -3.92 -4.17 1.10
CA GLU A 104 -3.79 -5.08 2.25
C GLU A 104 -3.18 -4.38 3.46
N MET A 105 -2.44 -3.28 3.23
CA MET A 105 -1.93 -2.38 4.27
C MET A 105 -2.95 -1.32 4.71
N ALA A 106 -4.03 -1.13 3.95
CA ALA A 106 -5.07 -0.17 4.27
C ALA A 106 -5.97 -0.70 5.40
N GLY A 107 -6.48 0.17 6.25
CA GLY A 107 -7.41 -0.25 7.31
C GLY A 107 -8.70 -0.82 6.72
N ASP A 108 -9.41 -1.65 7.49
CA ASP A 108 -10.61 -2.39 7.07
C ASP A 108 -11.63 -1.53 6.29
N GLU A 109 -11.84 -0.29 6.72
CA GLU A 109 -12.77 0.64 6.07
C GLU A 109 -12.30 1.06 4.66
N ARG A 110 -11.01 1.36 4.48
CA ARG A 110 -10.45 1.69 3.16
C ARG A 110 -10.40 0.47 2.24
N GLN A 111 -10.19 -0.72 2.80
CA GLN A 111 -10.22 -1.97 2.04
C GLN A 111 -11.63 -2.25 1.51
N ARG A 112 -12.66 -2.09 2.35
CA ARG A 112 -14.08 -2.21 1.96
C ARG A 112 -14.45 -1.22 0.86
N GLN A 113 -14.07 0.04 1.00
CA GLN A 113 -14.36 1.07 -0.02
C GLN A 113 -13.69 0.78 -1.36
N THR A 114 -12.43 0.31 -1.34
CA THR A 114 -11.70 -0.06 -2.56
C THR A 114 -12.37 -1.24 -3.26
N ASN A 115 -12.82 -2.25 -2.50
CA ASN A 115 -13.54 -3.40 -3.03
C ASN A 115 -14.88 -2.99 -3.66
N GLN A 116 -15.65 -2.12 -2.99
CA GLN A 116 -16.92 -1.62 -3.53
C GLN A 116 -16.74 -0.84 -4.84
N ILE A 117 -15.70 0.00 -4.94
CA ILE A 117 -15.40 0.74 -6.18
C ILE A 117 -15.01 -0.21 -7.30
N ARG A 118 -14.21 -1.25 -7.01
CA ARG A 118 -13.84 -2.28 -7.99
C ARG A 118 -15.06 -3.04 -8.48
N GLU A 119 -15.89 -3.56 -7.59
CA GLU A 119 -17.12 -4.27 -7.95
C GLU A 119 -18.06 -3.39 -8.80
N ALA A 120 -18.24 -2.13 -8.40
CA ALA A 120 -19.04 -1.18 -9.16
C ALA A 120 -18.43 -0.83 -10.54
N ALA A 121 -17.11 -0.87 -10.69
CA ALA A 121 -16.44 -0.68 -11.98
C ALA A 121 -16.59 -1.90 -12.89
N PHE A 122 -16.42 -3.12 -12.36
CA PHE A 122 -16.64 -4.36 -13.10
C PHE A 122 -18.08 -4.50 -13.58
N ALA A 123 -19.07 -4.12 -12.76
CA ALA A 123 -20.48 -4.16 -13.14
C ALA A 123 -20.86 -3.19 -14.29
N LYS A 124 -20.01 -2.21 -14.63
CA LYS A 124 -20.28 -1.19 -15.64
C LYS A 124 -19.60 -1.45 -16.98
N ILE A 125 -18.83 -2.53 -17.13
CA ILE A 125 -18.22 -2.90 -18.41
C ILE A 125 -19.35 -3.49 -19.28
N PRO A 126 -19.77 -2.82 -20.36
CA PRO A 126 -20.78 -3.37 -21.27
C PRO A 126 -20.18 -4.58 -21.99
N ASP A 127 -20.92 -5.69 -21.98
CA ASP A 127 -20.51 -6.92 -22.63
C ASP A 127 -20.55 -6.74 -24.15
N HIS A 128 -19.40 -6.45 -24.77
CA HIS A 128 -19.32 -6.29 -26.23
C HIS A 128 -19.26 -7.64 -26.99
N SER A 129 -19.57 -8.78 -26.36
CA SER A 129 -19.47 -10.10 -26.99
C SER A 129 -20.78 -10.70 -27.52
N ALA A 130 -21.83 -9.92 -27.76
CA ALA A 130 -23.10 -10.48 -28.27
C ALA A 130 -23.74 -9.65 -29.40
N THR A 131 -23.16 -9.65 -30.60
CA THR A 131 -23.93 -9.56 -31.85
C THR A 131 -23.23 -10.35 -32.98
N VAL A 132 -23.45 -11.67 -33.01
CA VAL A 132 -23.42 -12.42 -34.27
C VAL A 132 -24.84 -12.88 -34.50
N ASP A 133 -25.56 -12.20 -35.39
CA ASP A 133 -26.69 -12.80 -36.11
C ASP A 133 -26.95 -12.07 -37.43
N GLN A 134 -27.12 -12.89 -38.47
CA GLN A 134 -27.15 -12.58 -39.91
C GLN A 134 -28.48 -11.97 -40.36
N LYS A 135 -28.47 -11.10 -41.40
CA LYS A 135 -29.21 -11.32 -42.67
C LYS A 135 -29.12 -10.18 -43.70
N SER A 136 -28.77 -10.61 -44.92
CA SER A 136 -29.33 -10.27 -46.23
C SER A 136 -29.30 -8.85 -46.82
N ALA A 137 -28.46 -8.72 -47.86
CA ALA A 137 -28.75 -8.25 -49.22
C ALA A 137 -29.69 -7.05 -49.45
N ALA A 138 -29.14 -5.96 -49.99
CA ALA A 138 -29.67 -5.22 -51.16
C ALA A 138 -28.66 -4.16 -51.66
N THR A 139 -28.18 -4.37 -52.88
CA THR A 139 -27.84 -3.40 -53.95
C THR A 139 -27.25 -2.04 -53.61
N LEU A 140 -25.99 -1.87 -54.03
CA LEU A 140 -25.39 -0.63 -54.49
C LEU A 140 -25.83 -0.43 -55.95
N GLU A 141 -26.59 0.61 -56.27
CA GLU A 141 -26.54 1.25 -57.60
C GLU A 141 -26.59 2.77 -57.42
N CYS A 142 -25.70 3.41 -58.17
CA CYS A 142 -25.33 4.81 -58.11
C CYS A 142 -26.24 5.64 -59.02
N ASP A 143 -26.71 6.78 -58.55
CA ASP A 143 -27.19 7.87 -59.41
C ASP A 143 -26.55 9.17 -58.92
N ASP A 144 -25.58 9.67 -59.68
CA ASP A 144 -25.40 11.10 -59.99
C ASP A 144 -24.21 11.27 -60.94
N GLN A 145 -24.50 11.23 -62.24
CA GLN A 145 -23.95 12.21 -63.19
C GLN A 145 -24.88 12.37 -64.41
#